data_AF-A0A387BLM1-F1
#
_entry.id   AF-A0A387BLM1-F1
#
_cell.length_a   1.000
_cell.length_b   1.000
_cell.length_c   1.000
_cell.angle_alpha   90.00
_cell.angle_beta   90.00
_cell.angle_gamma   90.00
#
_symmetry.space_group_name_H-M   'P 1'
#
loop_
_entity.id
_entity.type
_entity.pdbx_description
1 polymer ?
#
loop_
_entity_poly.entity_id
_entity_poly.type
_entity_poly.pdbx_seq_one_letter_code
_entity_poly.pdbx_strand_id
1 'polypeptide(L)'
;MENGETPVETAVDQDDEKVLEGEAMAKPEVAQSEISEPEIAQPEVAEPFISEPVIAEQVVTPPQDESYQDIPTMTLGQDKSQIRTKWNWGAFSLTMWFGIAHRAYLGLLILLGLIPWIGPIFAIVWMIIFGLNGERWALENPDNHYRDEEEFRKIMDGWNRAGLIAFIIGAVMIVLAILLLSLLIATVFNNLDYFQQQFNQNYHHFSY
;
A
#
# COMPACT_ATOMS: atom_id res chain seq x y z
N MET A 1 70.33 17.52 1.71
CA MET A 1 70.95 16.54 2.63
C MET A 1 69.80 15.84 3.33
N GLU A 2 69.58 14.55 3.26
CA GLU A 2 69.99 13.43 2.42
C GLU A 2 68.96 12.34 2.77
N ASN A 3 68.52 11.61 1.76
CA ASN A 3 67.47 10.60 1.83
C ASN A 3 67.99 9.32 2.52
N GLY A 4 67.07 8.51 3.05
CA GLY A 4 67.32 7.15 3.47
C GLY A 4 66.06 6.31 3.33
N GLU A 5 65.74 5.93 2.10
CA GLU A 5 64.71 4.98 1.71
C GLU A 5 65.30 3.56 1.54
N THR A 6 64.41 2.55 1.67
CA THR A 6 64.37 1.19 1.08
C THR A 6 65.38 0.11 1.52
N PRO A 7 65.16 -1.21 1.26
CA PRO A 7 64.14 -1.90 0.41
C PRO A 7 63.31 -2.99 1.17
N VAL A 8 62.15 -3.54 0.74
CA VAL A 8 61.56 -4.06 -0.51
C VAL A 8 62.12 -5.42 -1.00
N GLU A 9 61.18 -6.33 -1.35
CA GLU A 9 61.27 -7.53 -2.22
C GLU A 9 61.83 -8.85 -1.58
N THR A 10 61.37 -10.09 -1.89
CA THR A 10 60.56 -10.68 -2.99
C THR A 10 60.14 -12.14 -2.70
N ALA A 11 59.11 -12.64 -3.42
CA ALA A 11 58.91 -13.97 -4.07
C ALA A 11 59.13 -15.30 -3.30
N VAL A 12 58.22 -16.30 -3.25
CA VAL A 12 57.54 -17.16 -4.28
C VAL A 12 58.38 -18.36 -4.79
N ASP A 13 57.75 -19.54 -4.82
CA ASP A 13 58.01 -20.84 -5.52
C ASP A 13 59.07 -21.83 -4.98
N GLN A 14 58.72 -23.11 -4.69
CA GLN A 14 58.66 -24.34 -5.56
C GLN A 14 60.05 -24.67 -6.16
N ASP A 15 60.65 -25.87 -6.17
CA ASP A 15 60.34 -27.29 -5.97
C ASP A 15 61.67 -28.04 -5.65
N ASP A 16 61.63 -29.35 -5.32
CA ASP A 16 62.59 -30.41 -5.77
C ASP A 16 62.79 -31.59 -4.77
N GLU A 17 62.00 -32.63 -5.01
CA GLU A 17 62.32 -34.07 -5.21
C GLU A 17 63.60 -34.72 -4.62
N LYS A 18 63.42 -35.84 -3.90
CA LYS A 18 64.30 -37.03 -4.01
C LYS A 18 63.60 -38.34 -3.62
N VAL A 19 63.86 -39.38 -4.41
CA VAL A 19 63.13 -40.65 -4.59
C VAL A 19 63.91 -41.87 -4.05
N LEU A 20 63.20 -43.01 -3.90
CA LEU A 20 63.61 -44.45 -3.94
C LEU A 20 64.01 -45.09 -2.58
N GLU A 21 63.66 -46.34 -2.22
CA GLU A 21 62.96 -47.49 -2.85
C GLU A 21 62.69 -48.59 -1.78
N GLY A 22 61.79 -49.54 -2.04
CA GLY A 22 61.95 -50.93 -1.55
C GLY A 22 60.78 -51.68 -0.91
N GLU A 23 59.93 -52.31 -1.75
CA GLU A 23 59.43 -53.72 -1.68
C GLU A 23 58.53 -54.21 -0.50
N ALA A 24 57.64 -55.22 -0.61
CA ALA A 24 56.79 -55.83 -1.64
C ALA A 24 55.85 -56.85 -0.93
N MET A 25 54.55 -56.83 -1.28
CA MET A 25 53.50 -57.90 -1.32
C MET A 25 53.43 -59.06 -0.30
N ALA A 26 52.23 -59.31 0.25
CA ALA A 26 51.44 -60.55 0.02
C ALA A 26 50.07 -60.57 0.76
N LYS A 27 48.99 -60.94 0.04
CA LYS A 27 47.66 -61.37 0.50
C LYS A 27 47.45 -62.80 -0.05
N PRO A 28 46.80 -63.75 0.65
CA PRO A 28 45.37 -64.11 0.47
C PRO A 28 44.69 -64.34 1.85
N GLU A 29 43.38 -64.50 2.06
CA GLU A 29 42.49 -65.56 1.57
C GLU A 29 41.03 -65.27 2.03
N VAL A 30 40.05 -65.70 1.24
CA VAL A 30 38.60 -65.62 1.50
C VAL A 30 38.10 -67.04 1.71
N ALA A 31 37.29 -67.28 2.75
CA ALA A 31 36.38 -68.42 2.79
C ALA A 31 35.11 -68.06 3.60
N GLN A 32 33.98 -68.00 2.88
CA GLN A 32 32.62 -67.98 3.42
C GLN A 32 32.14 -69.41 3.68
N SER A 33 31.29 -69.63 4.69
CA SER A 33 29.96 -70.25 4.59
C SER A 33 29.52 -70.85 5.94
N GLU A 34 28.41 -70.36 6.50
CA GLU A 34 27.23 -71.19 6.81
C GLU A 34 26.06 -70.30 7.22
N ILE A 35 24.94 -70.47 6.51
CA ILE A 35 23.63 -69.90 6.82
C ILE A 35 22.86 -70.98 7.58
N SER A 36 22.27 -70.64 8.71
CA SER A 36 21.19 -71.38 9.36
C SER A 36 20.22 -70.37 9.99
N GLU A 37 18.94 -70.61 9.75
CA GLU A 37 17.78 -69.70 9.84
C GLU A 37 17.18 -69.61 11.28
N PRO A 38 16.06 -68.89 11.51
CA PRO A 38 15.98 -67.59 12.16
C PRO A 38 15.44 -67.64 13.61
N GLU A 39 15.83 -66.69 14.46
CA GLU A 39 15.08 -66.40 15.69
C GLU A 39 14.40 -65.03 15.53
N ILE A 40 13.07 -65.07 15.45
CA ILE A 40 12.20 -63.91 15.28
C ILE A 40 12.20 -63.12 16.59
N ALA A 41 12.88 -61.98 16.60
CA ALA A 41 12.60 -60.88 17.53
C ALA A 41 12.28 -59.63 16.69
N GLN A 42 11.08 -59.10 16.92
CA GLN A 42 10.42 -58.05 16.15
C GLN A 42 11.27 -56.75 16.16
N PRO A 43 11.45 -56.08 15.01
CA PRO A 43 12.01 -54.73 15.00
C PRO A 43 10.93 -53.74 15.44
N GLU A 44 11.07 -53.19 16.65
CA GLU A 44 10.38 -51.97 17.05
C GLU A 44 10.92 -50.85 16.16
N VAL A 45 10.08 -50.40 15.22
CA VAL A 45 10.37 -49.30 14.31
C VAL A 45 10.64 -48.07 15.15
N ALA A 46 11.89 -47.59 15.14
CA ALA A 46 12.21 -46.24 15.58
C ALA A 46 11.49 -45.27 14.63
N GLU A 47 10.30 -44.82 15.02
CA GLU A 47 9.62 -43.72 14.35
C GLU A 47 10.45 -42.45 14.57
N PRO A 48 10.88 -41.74 13.49
CA PRO A 48 11.46 -40.43 13.66
C PRO A 48 10.38 -39.50 14.24
N PHE A 49 10.62 -38.98 15.44
CA PHE A 49 9.86 -37.87 16.02
C PHE A 49 9.90 -36.68 15.04
N ILE A 50 8.89 -36.58 14.18
CA ILE A 50 8.55 -35.33 13.52
C ILE A 50 7.71 -34.58 14.55
N SER A 51 8.32 -33.57 15.16
CA SER A 51 7.63 -32.62 16.01
C SER A 51 6.51 -31.94 15.21
N GLU A 52 5.26 -32.33 15.46
CA GLU A 52 4.09 -31.60 15.01
C GLU A 52 4.14 -30.18 15.62
N PRO A 53 3.99 -29.10 14.83
CA PRO A 53 3.77 -27.80 15.43
C PRO A 53 2.39 -27.79 16.06
N VAL A 54 2.34 -27.67 17.39
CA VAL A 54 1.10 -27.44 18.15
C VAL A 54 0.50 -26.11 17.66
N ILE A 55 -0.44 -26.19 16.73
CA ILE A 55 -1.32 -25.07 16.40
C ILE A 55 -2.28 -24.95 17.58
N ALA A 56 -2.01 -24.00 18.47
CA ALA A 56 -3.00 -23.59 19.45
C ALA A 56 -4.20 -22.98 18.69
N GLU A 57 -5.31 -23.69 18.61
CA GLU A 57 -6.60 -23.12 18.21
C GLU A 57 -6.95 -21.97 19.15
N GLN A 58 -6.81 -20.73 18.69
CA GLN A 58 -7.47 -19.61 19.35
C GLN A 58 -8.95 -19.69 19.01
N VAL A 59 -9.74 -20.08 20.01
CA VAL A 59 -11.20 -20.00 20.00
C VAL A 59 -11.60 -18.54 19.83
N VAL A 60 -11.97 -18.14 18.62
CA VAL A 60 -12.56 -16.83 18.34
C VAL A 60 -13.98 -16.83 18.93
N THR A 61 -14.12 -16.22 20.10
CA THR A 61 -15.43 -15.80 20.61
C THR A 61 -15.77 -14.43 20.03
N PRO A 62 -17.00 -14.19 19.55
CA PRO A 62 -17.40 -12.88 19.00
C PRO A 62 -17.38 -11.80 20.09
N PRO A 63 -17.04 -10.54 19.78
CA PRO A 63 -16.76 -9.54 20.79
C PRO A 63 -18.04 -9.16 21.53
N GLN A 64 -18.04 -9.36 22.84
CA GLN A 64 -18.96 -8.69 23.74
C GLN A 64 -18.46 -7.27 24.01
N ASP A 65 -19.42 -6.39 24.23
CA ASP A 65 -19.34 -4.94 24.40
C ASP A 65 -18.45 -4.55 25.61
N GLU A 66 -17.13 -4.67 25.48
CA GLU A 66 -16.17 -4.27 26.51
C GLU A 66 -15.76 -2.81 26.34
N SER A 67 -15.77 -2.07 27.45
CA SER A 67 -15.50 -0.64 27.48
C SER A 67 -14.03 -0.33 27.14
N TYR A 68 -13.85 0.50 26.11
CA TYR A 68 -12.60 0.95 25.47
C TYR A 68 -11.47 1.53 26.35
N GLN A 69 -11.61 1.58 27.68
CA GLN A 69 -10.62 2.22 28.57
C GLN A 69 -9.55 1.25 29.08
N ASP A 70 -9.74 -0.06 28.91
CA ASP A 70 -8.94 -1.06 29.65
C ASP A 70 -7.97 -1.90 28.78
N ILE A 71 -7.76 -1.56 27.49
CA ILE A 71 -6.84 -2.31 26.62
C ILE A 71 -5.42 -1.74 26.73
N PRO A 72 -4.41 -2.51 27.20
CA PRO A 72 -3.02 -2.06 27.21
C PRO A 72 -2.48 -1.86 25.78
N THR A 73 -1.69 -0.80 25.58
CA THR A 73 -1.12 -0.28 24.31
C THR A 73 -0.19 -1.24 23.54
N MET A 74 -0.26 -2.55 23.74
CA MET A 74 0.68 -3.51 23.19
C MET A 74 -0.04 -4.55 22.32
N THR A 75 -0.48 -4.20 21.10
CA THR A 75 -0.58 -5.21 20.01
C THR A 75 -0.79 -4.69 18.56
N LEU A 76 -0.82 -3.39 18.25
CA LEU A 76 -0.95 -2.98 16.82
C LEU A 76 0.38 -2.86 16.05
N GLY A 77 1.47 -3.38 16.60
CA GLY A 77 2.76 -3.40 15.91
C GLY A 77 2.86 -4.50 14.83
N GLN A 78 2.07 -5.57 14.92
CA GLN A 78 2.37 -6.80 14.17
C GLN A 78 1.36 -7.22 13.10
N ASP A 79 0.17 -6.61 12.99
CA ASP A 79 -0.70 -6.98 11.87
C ASP A 79 -1.63 -5.86 11.35
N LYS A 80 -1.04 -4.87 10.66
CA LYS A 80 -1.80 -3.92 9.84
C LYS A 80 -2.59 -4.61 8.72
N SER A 81 -2.27 -5.86 8.36
CA SER A 81 -2.88 -6.57 7.24
C SER A 81 -4.26 -7.15 7.54
N GLN A 82 -4.62 -7.29 8.83
CA GLN A 82 -5.96 -7.71 9.25
C GLN A 82 -7.01 -6.60 9.16
N ILE A 83 -6.60 -5.33 9.17
CA ILE A 83 -7.51 -4.18 9.19
C ILE A 83 -8.20 -4.04 7.82
N ARG A 84 -9.52 -4.26 7.77
CA ARG A 84 -10.28 -4.21 6.51
C ARG A 84 -10.57 -2.78 6.06
N THR A 85 -9.98 -2.35 4.95
CA THR A 85 -10.25 -1.04 4.35
C THR A 85 -11.60 -1.02 3.61
N LYS A 86 -12.27 0.13 3.63
CA LYS A 86 -13.55 0.34 2.93
C LYS A 86 -13.56 1.64 2.12
N TRP A 87 -14.60 1.82 1.33
CA TRP A 87 -14.88 3.10 0.67
C TRP A 87 -14.99 4.21 1.72
N ASN A 88 -14.26 5.30 1.48
CA ASN A 88 -14.31 6.47 2.34
C ASN A 88 -14.74 7.71 1.54
N TRP A 89 -15.92 8.23 1.86
CA TRP A 89 -16.46 9.44 1.26
C TRP A 89 -15.59 10.68 1.50
N GLY A 90 -14.83 10.72 2.60
CA GLY A 90 -13.84 11.76 2.89
C GLY A 90 -12.67 11.70 1.91
N ALA A 91 -12.13 10.51 1.66
CA ALA A 91 -11.06 10.33 0.67
C ALA A 91 -11.52 10.65 -0.77
N PHE A 92 -12.78 10.38 -1.09
CA PHE A 92 -13.36 10.70 -2.39
C PHE A 92 -13.64 12.20 -2.59
N SER A 93 -14.34 12.84 -1.65
CA SER A 93 -14.83 14.22 -1.80
C SER A 93 -13.79 15.27 -1.39
N LEU A 94 -12.95 14.93 -0.41
CA LEU A 94 -11.92 15.80 0.16
C LEU A 94 -10.54 15.21 -0.10
N THR A 95 -10.30 14.66 -1.29
CA THR A 95 -9.08 13.93 -1.68
C THR A 95 -7.78 14.60 -1.26
N MET A 96 -7.65 15.91 -1.52
CA MET A 96 -6.46 16.68 -1.12
C MET A 96 -6.30 16.72 0.40
N TRP A 97 -7.35 17.12 1.13
CA TRP A 97 -7.31 17.33 2.57
C TRP A 97 -7.17 16.02 3.33
N PHE A 98 -7.84 14.96 2.87
CA PHE A 98 -7.68 13.62 3.40
C PHE A 98 -6.24 13.13 3.22
N GLY A 99 -5.65 13.34 2.04
CA GLY A 99 -4.27 12.98 1.75
C GLY A 99 -3.27 13.70 2.66
N ILE A 100 -3.49 14.99 2.93
CA ILE A 100 -2.66 15.77 3.88
C ILE A 100 -2.83 15.26 5.31
N ALA A 101 -4.07 15.08 5.77
CA ALA A 101 -4.38 14.70 7.15
C ALA A 101 -3.77 13.35 7.54
N HIS A 102 -3.75 12.40 6.62
CA HIS A 102 -3.22 11.05 6.85
C HIS A 102 -1.85 10.83 6.19
N ARG A 103 -1.17 11.91 5.79
CA ARG A 103 0.14 11.87 5.10
C ARG A 103 0.17 10.96 3.87
N ALA A 104 -0.97 10.62 3.29
CA ALA A 104 -1.12 9.86 2.06
C ALA A 104 -1.02 10.82 0.87
N TYR A 105 0.20 11.28 0.58
CA TYR A 105 0.46 12.35 -0.39
C TYR A 105 0.09 12.03 -1.85
N LEU A 106 -0.24 10.77 -2.15
CA LEU A 106 -0.96 10.40 -3.37
C LEU A 106 -2.24 11.24 -3.57
N GLY A 107 -2.86 11.74 -2.48
CA GLY A 107 -4.02 12.62 -2.55
C GLY A 107 -3.73 13.97 -3.22
N LEU A 108 -2.48 14.44 -3.22
CA LEU A 108 -2.07 15.69 -3.85
C LEU A 108 -2.07 15.61 -5.38
N LEU A 109 -2.06 14.40 -5.97
CA LEU A 109 -2.14 14.23 -7.42
C LEU A 109 -3.44 14.81 -7.99
N ILE A 110 -4.48 15.01 -7.17
CA ILE A 110 -5.70 15.72 -7.57
C ILE A 110 -5.45 17.13 -8.13
N LEU A 111 -4.32 17.77 -7.78
CA LEU A 111 -3.90 19.06 -8.31
C LEU A 111 -3.60 19.01 -9.83
N LEU A 112 -3.26 17.84 -10.37
CA LEU A 112 -3.15 17.64 -11.82
C LEU A 112 -4.51 17.85 -12.52
N GLY A 113 -5.60 17.76 -11.76
CA GLY A 113 -6.94 18.10 -12.20
C GLY A 113 -7.13 19.55 -12.68
N LEU A 114 -6.23 20.45 -12.29
CA LEU A 114 -6.27 21.87 -12.70
C LEU A 114 -5.80 22.09 -14.14
N ILE A 115 -5.23 21.07 -14.78
CA ILE A 115 -4.82 21.15 -16.19
C ILE A 115 -6.08 21.21 -17.07
N PRO A 116 -6.22 22.20 -17.97
CA PRO A 116 -7.35 22.27 -18.88
C PRO A 116 -7.50 20.99 -19.71
N TRP A 117 -8.74 20.65 -20.07
CA TRP A 117 -9.13 19.51 -20.93
C TRP A 117 -8.94 18.12 -20.30
N ILE A 118 -7.69 17.72 -20.04
CA ILE A 118 -7.37 16.37 -19.53
C ILE A 118 -7.48 16.28 -18.01
N GLY A 119 -7.21 17.38 -17.29
CA GLY A 119 -7.21 17.42 -15.83
C GLY A 119 -8.55 17.01 -15.22
N PRO A 120 -9.71 17.55 -15.66
CA PRO A 120 -11.00 17.19 -15.05
C PRO A 120 -11.32 15.69 -15.10
N ILE A 121 -10.96 15.01 -16.20
CA ILE A 121 -11.16 13.56 -16.35
C ILE A 121 -10.23 12.83 -15.38
N PHE A 122 -8.95 13.19 -15.36
CA PHE A 122 -7.99 12.63 -14.41
C PHE A 122 -8.47 12.83 -12.97
N ALA A 123 -8.97 14.02 -12.63
CA ALA A 123 -9.44 14.35 -11.29
C ALA A 123 -10.57 13.43 -10.85
N ILE A 124 -11.59 13.22 -11.70
CA ILE A 124 -12.73 12.34 -11.38
C ILE A 124 -12.25 10.90 -11.16
N VAL A 125 -11.41 10.38 -12.06
CA VAL A 125 -10.86 9.03 -11.94
C VAL A 125 -10.03 8.91 -10.66
N TRP A 126 -9.18 9.89 -10.40
CA TRP A 126 -8.32 9.91 -9.22
C TRP A 126 -9.13 9.97 -7.92
N MET A 127 -10.18 10.79 -7.86
CA MET A 127 -11.09 10.85 -6.71
C MET A 127 -11.69 9.48 -6.39
N ILE A 128 -12.11 8.71 -7.40
CA ILE A 128 -12.67 7.38 -7.21
C ILE A 128 -11.60 6.40 -6.70
N ILE A 129 -10.42 6.39 -7.33
CA ILE A 129 -9.29 5.54 -6.92
C ILE A 129 -8.93 5.86 -5.46
N PHE A 130 -8.91 7.14 -5.09
CA PHE A 130 -8.60 7.61 -3.75
C PHE A 130 -9.73 7.30 -2.76
N GLY A 131 -11.00 7.36 -3.16
CA GLY A 131 -12.13 6.93 -2.35
C GLY A 131 -12.07 5.44 -1.99
N LEU A 132 -11.56 4.60 -2.90
CA LEU A 132 -11.39 3.15 -2.69
C LEU A 132 -10.13 2.81 -1.89
N ASN A 133 -9.00 3.49 -2.15
CA ASN A 133 -7.69 3.14 -1.59
C ASN A 133 -7.20 4.07 -0.48
N GLY A 134 -7.93 5.16 -0.20
CA GLY A 134 -7.49 6.21 0.72
C GLY A 134 -7.25 5.68 2.14
N GLU A 135 -8.14 4.84 2.66
CA GLU A 135 -7.95 4.20 3.98
C GLU A 135 -6.71 3.28 3.98
N ARG A 136 -6.48 2.57 2.88
CA ARG A 136 -5.33 1.67 2.74
C ARG A 136 -4.02 2.45 2.76
N TRP A 137 -3.93 3.53 1.98
CA TRP A 137 -2.75 4.39 1.97
C TRP A 137 -2.53 5.12 3.30
N ALA A 138 -3.59 5.40 4.05
CA ALA A 138 -3.48 5.92 5.41
C ALA A 138 -2.94 4.88 6.41
N LEU A 139 -3.29 3.59 6.26
CA LEU A 139 -2.78 2.50 7.11
C LEU A 139 -1.33 2.14 6.81
N GLU A 140 -1.00 2.03 5.53
CA GLU A 140 0.32 1.64 5.04
C GLU A 140 1.40 2.66 5.41
N ASN A 141 1.02 3.92 5.66
CA ASN A 141 1.96 4.97 6.03
C ASN A 141 2.64 4.68 7.38
N PRO A 142 3.99 4.57 7.44
CA PRO A 142 4.71 4.27 8.67
C PRO A 142 4.52 5.31 9.76
N ASP A 143 4.36 6.59 9.38
CA ASP A 143 4.21 7.71 10.29
C ASP A 143 2.85 7.74 11.01
N ASN A 144 1.86 7.02 10.48
CA ASN A 144 0.55 6.91 11.10
C ASN A 144 0.58 5.75 12.10
N HIS A 145 0.76 6.10 13.36
CA HIS A 145 0.70 5.16 14.47
C HIS A 145 -0.72 5.16 15.05
N TYR A 146 -1.53 4.20 14.58
CA TYR A 146 -2.80 3.88 15.23
C TYR A 146 -2.52 2.92 16.39
N ARG A 147 -3.26 3.03 17.49
CA ARG A 147 -3.08 2.20 18.68
C ARG A 147 -3.75 0.84 18.56
N ASP A 148 -4.92 0.82 17.95
CA ASP A 148 -5.78 -0.35 17.73
C ASP A 148 -6.60 -0.16 16.42
N GLU A 149 -7.26 -1.22 15.95
CA GLU A 149 -8.15 -1.11 14.79
C GLU A 149 -9.31 -0.13 15.07
N GLU A 150 -9.77 -0.05 16.31
CA GLU A 150 -10.92 0.74 16.70
C GLU A 150 -10.66 2.25 16.60
N GLU A 151 -9.48 2.72 16.99
CA GLU A 151 -9.00 4.09 16.80
C GLU A 151 -8.96 4.43 15.32
N PHE A 152 -8.41 3.53 14.50
CA PHE A 152 -8.40 3.71 13.05
C PHE A 152 -9.82 3.86 12.50
N ARG A 153 -10.74 2.98 12.90
CA ARG A 153 -12.14 3.03 12.46
C ARG A 153 -12.84 4.30 12.91
N LYS A 154 -12.65 4.72 14.16
CA LYS A 154 -13.24 5.95 14.69
C LYS A 154 -12.79 7.18 13.91
N ILE A 155 -11.50 7.27 13.59
CA ILE A 155 -10.96 8.35 12.77
C ILE A 155 -11.56 8.29 11.36
N MET A 156 -11.49 7.12 10.72
CA MET A 156 -11.96 6.94 9.34
C MET A 156 -13.46 7.16 9.17
N ASP A 157 -14.28 6.75 10.14
CA ASP A 157 -15.72 6.97 10.14
C ASP A 157 -16.08 8.45 10.34
N GLY A 158 -15.26 9.18 11.10
CA GLY A 158 -15.35 10.64 11.19
C GLY A 158 -15.17 11.30 9.82
N TRP A 159 -14.11 10.92 9.10
CA TRP A 159 -13.84 11.40 7.74
C TRP A 159 -14.89 10.96 6.73
N ASN A 160 -15.37 9.72 6.83
CA ASN A 160 -16.40 9.18 5.95
C ASN A 160 -17.71 9.97 6.07
N ARG A 161 -18.16 10.25 7.30
CA ARG A 161 -19.37 11.06 7.52
C ARG A 161 -19.18 12.50 7.06
N ALA A 162 -18.04 13.12 7.40
CA ALA A 162 -17.74 14.51 7.00
C ALA A 162 -17.68 14.67 5.48
N GLY A 163 -17.02 13.73 4.79
CA GLY A 163 -16.94 13.71 3.34
C GLY A 163 -18.28 13.52 2.66
N LEU A 164 -19.14 12.64 3.19
CA LEU A 164 -20.48 12.45 2.63
C LEU A 164 -21.31 13.74 2.72
N ILE A 165 -21.25 14.43 3.86
CA ILE A 165 -21.93 15.73 4.04
C ILE A 165 -21.36 16.77 3.07
N ALA A 166 -20.03 16.86 2.97
CA ALA A 166 -19.37 17.78 2.05
C ALA A 166 -19.74 17.50 0.59
N PHE A 167 -19.84 16.23 0.20
CA PHE A 167 -20.27 15.82 -1.13
C PHE A 167 -21.70 16.26 -1.44
N ILE A 168 -22.64 16.04 -0.52
CA ILE A 168 -24.04 16.45 -0.69
C ILE A 168 -24.15 17.98 -0.82
N ILE A 169 -23.48 18.73 0.06
CA ILE A 169 -23.45 20.20 0.01
C ILE A 169 -22.84 20.67 -1.31
N GLY A 170 -21.71 20.09 -1.73
CA GLY A 170 -21.06 20.40 -2.99
C GLY A 170 -21.96 20.15 -4.19
N ALA A 171 -22.66 19.00 -4.22
CA ALA A 171 -23.60 18.67 -5.28
C ALA A 171 -24.76 19.68 -5.35
N VAL A 172 -25.35 20.05 -4.21
CA VAL A 172 -26.39 21.08 -4.15
C VAL A 172 -25.87 22.44 -4.64
N MET A 173 -24.66 22.85 -4.23
CA MET A 173 -24.04 24.09 -4.67
C MET A 173 -23.76 24.11 -6.17
N ILE A 174 -23.34 22.99 -6.76
CA ILE A 174 -23.16 22.86 -8.21
C ILE A 174 -24.49 23.02 -8.95
N VAL A 175 -25.55 22.35 -8.48
CA VAL A 175 -26.89 22.50 -9.07
C VAL A 175 -27.36 23.96 -8.99
N LEU A 176 -27.23 24.60 -7.83
CA LEU A 176 -27.58 26.02 -7.67
C LEU A 176 -26.74 26.92 -8.58
N ALA A 177 -25.44 26.66 -8.71
CA ALA A 177 -24.56 27.41 -9.61
C ALA A 177 -24.97 27.26 -11.08
N ILE A 178 -25.35 26.05 -11.53
CA ILE A 178 -25.87 25.82 -12.88
C ILE A 178 -27.18 26.58 -13.10
N LEU A 179 -28.09 26.56 -12.12
CA LEU A 179 -29.35 27.30 -12.20
C LEU A 179 -29.10 28.82 -12.28
N LEU A 180 -28.23 29.35 -11.42
CA LEU A 180 -27.85 30.78 -11.45
C LEU A 180 -27.17 31.15 -12.77
N LEU A 181 -26.28 30.29 -13.28
CA LEU A 181 -25.62 30.51 -14.57
C LEU A 181 -26.65 30.49 -15.71
N SER A 182 -27.63 29.59 -15.69
CA SER A 182 -28.69 29.54 -16.71
C SER A 182 -29.55 30.81 -16.70
N LEU A 183 -29.86 31.34 -15.51
CA LEU A 183 -30.60 32.60 -15.36
C LEU A 183 -29.79 33.80 -15.84
N LEU A 184 -28.50 33.85 -15.50
CA LEU A 184 -27.57 34.88 -15.97
C LEU A 184 -27.50 34.88 -17.50
N ILE A 185 -27.31 33.69 -18.08
CA ILE A 185 -27.31 33.48 -19.53
C ILE A 185 -28.61 34.02 -20.13
N ALA A 186 -29.78 33.55 -19.67
CA ALA A 186 -31.07 34.02 -20.18
C ALA A 186 -31.23 35.55 -20.09
N THR A 187 -30.75 36.15 -19.00
CA THR A 187 -30.77 37.61 -18.80
C THR A 187 -29.88 38.31 -19.83
N VAL A 188 -28.66 37.84 -20.04
CA VAL A 188 -27.72 38.41 -21.03
C VAL A 188 -28.30 38.29 -22.43
N PHE A 189 -28.82 37.12 -22.81
CA PHE A 189 -29.43 36.90 -24.13
C PHE A 189 -30.64 37.82 -24.37
N ASN A 190 -31.54 37.97 -23.39
CA ASN A 190 -32.68 38.89 -23.50
C ASN A 190 -32.22 40.36 -23.72
N ASN A 191 -31.20 40.80 -22.99
CA ASN A 191 -30.65 42.15 -23.16
C ASN A 191 -29.99 42.34 -24.53
N LEU A 192 -29.24 41.34 -25.02
CA LEU A 192 -28.62 41.39 -26.36
C LEU A 192 -29.69 41.48 -27.46
N ASP A 193 -30.76 40.71 -27.36
CA ASP A 193 -31.88 40.77 -28.30
C ASP A 193 -32.55 42.16 -28.30
N TYR A 194 -32.73 42.75 -27.12
CA TYR A 194 -33.26 44.11 -26.97
C TYR A 194 -32.36 45.15 -27.68
N PHE A 195 -31.05 45.11 -27.43
CA PHE A 195 -30.10 46.03 -28.08
C PHE A 195 -30.10 45.86 -29.60
N GLN A 196 -30.14 44.63 -30.08
CA GLN A 196 -30.17 44.34 -31.52
C GLN A 196 -31.45 44.88 -32.17
N GLN A 197 -32.60 44.75 -31.51
CA GLN A 197 -33.86 45.33 -32.00
C GLN A 197 -33.80 46.86 -32.06
N GLN A 198 -33.29 47.51 -31.02
CA GLN A 198 -33.16 48.98 -30.97
C GLN A 198 -32.22 49.49 -32.07
N PHE A 199 -31.08 48.80 -32.26
CA PHE A 199 -30.15 49.09 -33.34
C PHE A 199 -30.90 49.05 -34.67
N ASN A 200 -31.51 47.91 -35.03
CA ASN A 200 -32.22 47.75 -36.31
C ASN A 200 -33.30 48.79 -36.55
N GLN A 201 -34.13 49.11 -35.53
CA GLN A 201 -35.15 50.16 -35.66
C GLN A 201 -34.55 51.53 -36.00
N ASN A 202 -33.45 51.89 -35.35
CA ASN A 202 -32.77 53.15 -35.64
C ASN A 202 -32.18 53.17 -37.07
N TYR A 203 -31.59 52.07 -37.56
CA TYR A 203 -31.09 52.00 -38.95
C TYR A 203 -32.19 52.25 -39.97
N HIS A 204 -33.36 51.64 -39.79
CA HIS A 204 -34.49 51.84 -40.70
C HIS A 204 -35.03 53.28 -40.68
N HIS A 205 -34.88 54.01 -39.58
CA HIS A 205 -35.27 55.42 -39.50
C HIS A 205 -34.32 56.34 -40.30
N PHE A 206 -33.02 56.03 -40.34
CA PHE A 206 -32.02 56.85 -41.05
C PHE A 206 -31.87 56.52 -42.55
N SER A 207 -32.52 55.46 -43.04
CA SER A 207 -32.42 55.00 -44.44
C SER A 207 -33.46 55.58 -45.40
N TYR A 208 -34.22 56.60 -44.99
CA TYR A 208 -35.17 57.37 -45.81
C TYR A 208 -34.71 58.83 -45.94
#